data_AF-A0A916ZYM4-F1
#
_entry.id   AF-A0A916ZYM4-F1
#
_cell.length_a   1.000
_cell.length_b   1.000
_cell.length_c   1.000
_cell.angle_alpha   90.00
_cell.angle_beta   90.00
_cell.angle_gamma   90.00
#
_symmetry.space_group_name_H-M   'P 1'
#
loop_
_entity.id
_entity.type
_entity.pdbx_description
1 polymer ?
#
loop_
_entity_poly.entity_id
_entity_poly.type
_entity_poly.pdbx_seq_one_letter_code
_entity_poly.pdbx_strand_id
1 'polypeptide(L)' 'MQIKITEHWKGGSREAAVIDLDHLIRYVRYNLTEADAEAMRQSLEETGRATVRGESTWFEYQRIDPK' A
#
# COMPACT_ATOMS: atom_id res chain seq x y z
N MET A 1 2.02 4.58 -11.96
CA MET A 1 3.01 3.72 -11.29
C MET A 1 2.32 2.45 -10.81
N GLN A 2 3.05 1.34 -10.76
CA GLN A 2 2.55 0.10 -10.15
C GLN A 2 3.01 -0.02 -8.70
N ILE A 3 2.12 -0.49 -7.84
CA ILE A 3 2.32 -0.74 -6.43
C ILE A 3 2.19 -2.23 -6.15
N LYS A 4 3.25 -2.83 -5.62
CA LYS A 4 3.22 -4.16 -5.03
C LYS A 4 2.74 -4.07 -3.60
N ILE A 5 1.78 -4.91 -3.24
CA ILE A 5 1.23 -5.03 -1.90
C ILE A 5 1.75 -6.33 -1.30
N THR A 6 2.43 -6.23 -0.16
CA THR A 6 2.89 -7.38 0.62
C THR A 6 2.12 -7.43 1.93
N GLU A 7 1.45 -8.53 2.19
CA GLU A 7 0.83 -8.79 3.48
C GLU A 7 1.82 -9.51 4.38
N HIS A 8 1.92 -9.06 5.63
CA HIS A 8 2.79 -9.62 6.64
C HIS A 8 1.98 -10.04 7.87
N TRP A 9 2.40 -11.13 8.51
CA TRP A 9 1.85 -11.63 9.77
C TRP A 9 2.97 -12.25 10.60
N LYS A 10 2.61 -12.68 11.82
CA LYS A 10 3.57 -13.37 12.70
C LYS A 10 4.04 -14.68 12.06
N GLY A 11 5.28 -14.67 11.57
CA GLY A 11 5.94 -15.85 10.99
C GLY A 11 5.92 -15.92 9.47
N GLY A 12 5.46 -14.90 8.74
CA GLY A 12 5.51 -14.92 7.29
C GLY A 12 5.08 -13.64 6.59
N SER A 13 5.24 -13.65 5.27
CA SER A 13 4.70 -12.64 4.36
C SER A 13 4.32 -13.30 3.04
N ARG A 14 3.40 -12.66 2.31
CA ARG A 14 3.09 -13.01 0.92
C ARG A 14 2.86 -11.76 0.10
N GLU A 15 3.15 -11.87 -1.20
CA GLU A 15 2.65 -10.91 -2.17
C GLU A 15 1.12 -11.06 -2.26
N ALA A 16 0.40 -9.99 -1.92
CA ALA A 16 -1.06 -9.97 -1.93
C ALA A 16 -1.58 -9.56 -3.32
N ALA A 17 -0.96 -8.55 -3.94
CA ALA A 17 -1.34 -8.06 -5.26
C ALA A 17 -0.27 -7.12 -5.85
N VAL A 18 -0.37 -6.88 -7.16
CA VAL A 18 0.26 -5.76 -7.85
C VAL A 18 -0.85 -4.96 -8.55
N ILE A 19 -1.01 -3.68 -8.18
CA ILE A 19 -2.08 -2.81 -8.71
C ILE A 19 -1.55 -1.42 -9.03
N ASP A 20 -2.29 -0.67 -9.84
CA ASP A 20 -1.97 0.74 -10.07
C ASP A 20 -2.26 1.60 -8.84
N LEU A 21 -1.47 2.67 -8.67
CA LEU A 21 -1.65 3.62 -7.57
C LEU A 21 -3.08 4.17 -7.50
N ASP A 22 -3.68 4.53 -8.64
CA ASP A 22 -5.05 5.06 -8.65
C ASP A 22 -6.08 4.06 -8.12
N HIS A 23 -5.87 2.77 -8.39
CA HIS A 23 -6.73 1.71 -7.87
C HIS A 23 -6.53 1.56 -6.34
N LEU A 24 -5.29 1.61 -5.86
CA LEU A 24 -4.99 1.58 -4.43
C LEU A 24 -5.64 2.75 -3.70
N ILE A 25 -5.47 3.98 -4.19
CA ILE A 25 -6.03 5.18 -3.57
C ILE A 25 -7.56 5.12 -3.55
N ARG A 26 -8.20 4.67 -4.64
CA ARG A 26 -9.66 4.47 -4.65
C ARG A 26 -10.11 3.44 -3.60
N TYR A 27 -9.39 2.33 -3.46
CA TYR A 27 -9.69 1.31 -2.45
C TYR A 27 -9.55 1.87 -1.02
N VAL A 28 -8.48 2.60 -0.74
CA VAL A 28 -8.23 3.22 0.57
C VAL A 28 -9.30 4.23 0.91
N ARG A 29 -9.68 5.11 -0.03
CA ARG A 29 -10.77 6.08 0.17
C ARG A 29 -12.11 5.41 0.50
N TYR A 30 -12.35 4.22 -0.01
CA TYR A 30 -13.59 3.49 0.24
C TYR A 30 -13.64 2.81 1.62
N ASN A 31 -12.48 2.37 2.14
CA ASN A 31 -12.40 1.58 3.37
C ASN A 31 -11.89 2.36 4.59
N LEU A 32 -11.18 3.46 4.37
CA LEU A 32 -10.55 4.30 5.40
C LEU A 32 -11.06 5.75 5.23
N THR A 33 -10.16 6.73 5.23
CA THR A 33 -10.50 8.15 5.05
C THR A 33 -9.79 8.77 3.86
N GLU A 34 -10.27 9.92 3.40
CA GLU A 34 -9.61 10.70 2.36
C GLU A 34 -8.21 11.16 2.79
N ALA A 35 -8.04 11.52 4.06
CA ALA A 35 -6.75 11.92 4.63
C ALA A 35 -5.72 10.78 4.60
N ASP A 36 -6.14 9.56 4.95
CA ASP A 36 -5.27 8.38 4.89
C ASP A 36 -4.84 8.04 3.46
N ALA A 37 -5.76 8.19 2.51
CA ALA A 37 -5.48 7.98 1.10
C ALA A 37 -4.43 8.99 0.60
N GLU A 38 -4.56 10.26 0.98
CA GLU A 38 -3.60 11.30 0.58
C GLU A 38 -2.23 11.10 1.24
N ALA A 39 -2.19 10.77 2.53
CA ALA A 39 -0.93 10.47 3.22
C ALA A 39 -0.21 9.24 2.62
N MET A 40 -0.98 8.21 2.24
CA MET A 40 -0.43 7.04 1.54
C MET A 40 0.12 7.40 0.16
N ARG A 41 -0.64 8.20 -0.61
CA ARG A 41 -0.21 8.70 -1.92
C ARG A 41 1.12 9.45 -1.79
N GLN A 42 1.19 10.42 -0.89
CA GLN A 42 2.38 11.22 -0.65
C GLN A 42 3.57 10.35 -0.27
N SER A 43 3.40 9.40 0.66
CA SER A 43 4.48 8.49 1.07
C SER A 43 5.02 7.65 -0.10
N LEU A 44 4.13 7.15 -0.96
CA LEU A 44 4.51 6.36 -2.16
C LEU A 44 5.19 7.21 -3.24
N GLU A 45 4.79 8.46 -3.39
CA GLU A 45 5.42 9.39 -4.34
C GLU A 45 6.81 9.83 -3.85
N GLU A 46 6.94 10.22 -2.57
CA GLU A 46 8.18 10.73 -1.98
C GLU A 46 9.22 9.63 -1.70
N THR A 47 8.80 8.54 -1.05
CA THR A 47 9.72 7.49 -0.54
C THR A 47 9.65 6.19 -1.33
N GLY A 48 8.63 6.04 -2.18
CA GLY A 48 8.36 4.78 -2.89
C GLY A 48 7.75 3.69 -2.01
N ARG A 49 7.44 3.96 -0.74
CA ARG A 49 6.89 2.99 0.21
C ARG A 49 5.83 3.59 1.12
N ALA A 50 4.85 2.77 1.50
CA ALA A 50 3.90 3.07 2.57
C ALA A 50 3.62 1.80 3.38
N THR A 51 3.19 1.95 4.63
CA THR A 51 2.87 0.81 5.49
C THR A 51 1.62 1.11 6.30
N VAL A 52 0.70 0.15 6.35
CA VAL A 52 -0.49 0.19 7.21
C VAL A 52 -0.42 -0.97 8.18
N ARG A 53 -0.41 -0.67 9.49
CA ARG A 53 -0.32 -1.68 10.56
C ARG A 53 -1.69 -1.95 11.17
N GLY A 54 -2.11 -3.21 11.13
CA GLY A 54 -3.19 -3.73 11.97
C GLY A 54 -2.63 -4.45 13.19
N GLU A 55 -3.53 -5.02 14.00
CA GLU A 55 -3.16 -5.66 15.27
C GLU A 55 -2.40 -7.00 15.09
N SER A 56 -2.76 -7.78 14.07
CA SER A 56 -2.18 -9.12 13.82
C SER A 56 -1.51 -9.26 12.44
N THR A 57 -1.85 -8.36 11.52
CA THR A 57 -1.31 -8.31 10.16
C THR A 57 -0.98 -6.86 9.79
N TRP A 58 -0.01 -6.67 8.90
CA TRP A 58 0.28 -5.35 8.34
C TRP A 58 0.56 -5.47 6.85
N PHE A 59 0.33 -4.37 6.13
CA PHE A 59 0.49 -4.28 4.69
C PHE A 59 1.62 -3.33 4.35
N GLU A 60 2.57 -3.79 3.56
CA GLU A 60 3.59 -2.96 2.93
C GLU A 60 3.20 -2.69 1.47
N TYR A 61 3.23 -1.42 1.09
CA TYR A 61 2.97 -0.96 -0.27
C TYR A 61 4.29 -0.44 -0.83
N GLN A 62 4.73 -0.96 -1.97
CA GLN A 62 6.00 -0.62 -2.59
C GLN A 62 5.81 -0.23 -4.05
N ARG A 63 6.32 0.93 -4.44
CA ARG A 63 6.42 1.34 -5.85
C ARG A 63 7.41 0.45 -6.59
N ILE A 64 6.99 -0.10 -7.72
CA ILE A 64 7.80 -1.02 -8.54
C ILE A 64 7.88 -0.56 -9.99
N ASP A 65 8.02 0.76 -10.23
CA ASP A 65 8.02 1.39 -11.56
C ASP A 65 8.65 0.49 -12.64
N PRO A 66 7.92 0.17 -13.72
CA PRO A 66 8.49 -0.64 -14.79
C PRO A 66 9.69 0.13 -15.38
N LYS A 67 10.83 -0.57 -15.47
CA LYS A 67 12.05 -0.07 -16.12
C LYS A 67 11.83 0.20 -17.60
#